data_AF-A0A1B8ZSH1-F1
#
_entry.id   AF-A0A1B8ZSH1-F1
#
_cell.length_a   1.000
_cell.length_b   1.000
_cell.length_c   1.000
_cell.angle_alpha   90.00
_cell.angle_beta   90.00
_cell.angle_gamma   90.00
#
_symmetry.space_group_name_H-M   'P 1'
#
loop_
_entity.id
_entity.type
_entity.pdbx_description
1 polymer ?
#
loop_
_entity_poly.entity_id
_entity_poly.type
_entity_poly.pdbx_seq_one_letter_code
_entity_poly.pdbx_strand_id
1 'polypeptide(L)'
;MNQFISAFALLSSSLLFSQQLTGVGFQKNENESWAINVDMSSKKNTTVSYPTLGCSGKWVLLREEPKKILFKEVIEEGLDQCVPTGFISLVKDDVSPTAYRFYIFENKDDKTPYAIGVLETQ
;
A
#
# COMPACT_ATOMS: atom_id res chain seq x y z
N MET A 1 -56.62 -3.93 -19.76
CA MET A 1 -56.19 -4.88 -18.72
C MET A 1 -54.80 -4.43 -18.26
N ASN A 2 -54.75 -3.68 -17.16
CA ASN A 2 -53.51 -3.12 -16.60
C ASN A 2 -52.65 -4.24 -16.03
N GLN A 3 -51.40 -4.35 -16.47
CA GLN A 3 -50.38 -5.03 -15.67
C GLN A 3 -49.30 -4.03 -15.29
N PHE A 4 -49.22 -3.80 -13.98
CA PHE A 4 -48.24 -2.97 -13.32
C PHE A 4 -46.85 -3.56 -13.53
N ILE A 5 -45.94 -2.77 -14.11
CA ILE A 5 -44.51 -3.09 -14.15
C ILE A 5 -43.96 -2.80 -12.76
N SER A 6 -43.69 -3.84 -11.98
CA SER A 6 -43.04 -3.73 -10.68
C SER A 6 -41.53 -3.59 -10.90
N ALA A 7 -41.01 -2.38 -10.74
CA ALA A 7 -39.57 -2.12 -10.79
C ALA A 7 -38.93 -2.52 -9.45
N PHE A 8 -38.32 -3.70 -9.40
CA PHE A 8 -37.41 -4.07 -8.31
C PHE A 8 -36.14 -3.22 -8.45
N ALA A 9 -36.01 -2.18 -7.63
CA ALA A 9 -34.76 -1.45 -7.47
C ALA A 9 -33.75 -2.36 -6.74
N LEU A 10 -32.82 -2.95 -7.49
CA LEU A 10 -31.63 -3.58 -6.94
C LEU A 10 -30.73 -2.47 -6.39
N LEU A 11 -30.84 -2.21 -5.08
CA LEU A 11 -29.83 -1.47 -4.33
C LEU A 11 -28.58 -2.35 -4.26
N SER A 12 -27.73 -2.23 -5.27
CA SER A 12 -26.36 -2.74 -5.24
C SER A 12 -25.62 -1.96 -4.16
N SER A 13 -25.61 -2.46 -2.93
CA SER A 13 -24.69 -2.01 -1.89
C SER A 13 -23.28 -2.35 -2.39
N SER A 14 -22.66 -1.41 -3.07
CA SER A 14 -21.22 -1.47 -3.35
C SER A 14 -20.52 -1.37 -2.01
N LEU A 15 -20.23 -2.53 -1.41
CA LEU A 15 -19.23 -2.65 -0.36
C LEU A 15 -17.93 -2.13 -0.97
N LEU A 16 -17.59 -0.89 -0.65
CA LEU A 16 -16.28 -0.34 -0.96
C LEU A 16 -15.30 -1.17 -0.13
N PHE A 17 -14.64 -2.12 -0.79
CA PHE A 17 -13.62 -2.95 -0.16
C PHE A 17 -12.41 -2.05 0.10
N SER A 18 -12.40 -1.42 1.28
CA SER A 18 -11.24 -0.69 1.77
C SER A 18 -10.17 -1.71 2.12
N GLN A 19 -9.06 -1.70 1.39
CA GLN A 19 -7.95 -2.59 1.68
C GLN A 19 -6.99 -1.89 2.62
N GLN A 20 -7.22 -2.07 3.92
CA GLN A 20 -6.30 -1.64 4.97
C GLN A 20 -5.27 -2.74 5.21
N LEU A 21 -3.99 -2.39 5.10
CA LEU A 21 -2.89 -3.30 5.31
C LEU A 21 -2.06 -2.84 6.50
N THR A 22 -1.58 -3.79 7.29
CA THR A 22 -0.59 -3.54 8.35
C THR A 22 0.58 -4.48 8.24
N GLY A 23 1.74 -4.03 8.69
CA GLY A 23 2.95 -4.77 8.44
C GLY A 23 4.16 -4.27 9.20
N VAL A 24 5.29 -4.90 8.88
CA VAL A 24 6.60 -4.58 9.44
C VAL A 24 7.62 -4.48 8.31
N GLY A 25 8.39 -3.40 8.32
CA GLY A 25 9.58 -3.21 7.48
C GLY A 25 10.85 -3.50 8.25
N PHE A 26 11.90 -3.89 7.53
CA PHE A 26 13.24 -4.13 8.05
C PHE A 26 14.28 -3.42 7.15
N GLN A 27 15.11 -2.56 7.74
CA GLN A 27 16.19 -1.83 7.07
C GLN A 27 17.49 -2.59 7.28
N LYS A 28 18.09 -3.04 6.18
CA LYS A 28 19.21 -3.98 6.23
C LYS A 28 20.47 -3.39 6.85
N ASN A 29 20.78 -2.13 6.56
CA ASN A 29 22.03 -1.51 6.98
C ASN A 29 22.02 -1.10 8.46
N GLU A 30 20.85 -0.74 8.98
CA GLU A 30 20.69 -0.30 10.37
C GLU A 30 20.28 -1.45 11.31
N ASN A 31 19.87 -2.59 10.75
CA ASN A 31 19.32 -3.72 11.51
C ASN A 31 18.12 -3.29 12.38
N GLU A 32 17.28 -2.41 11.83
CA GLU A 32 16.11 -1.85 12.49
C GLU A 32 14.82 -2.30 11.80
N SER A 33 13.74 -2.37 12.58
CA SER A 33 12.40 -2.68 12.09
C SER A 33 11.41 -1.60 12.52
N TRP A 34 10.41 -1.34 11.67
CA TRP A 34 9.33 -0.38 11.97
C TRP A 34 7.97 -0.92 11.56
N ALA A 35 6.95 -0.46 12.27
CA ALA A 35 5.57 -0.70 11.90
C ALA A 35 5.18 0.17 10.70
N ILE A 36 4.34 -0.38 9.83
CA ILE A 36 3.78 0.31 8.67
C ILE A 36 2.30 -0.01 8.54
N ASN A 37 1.49 1.02 8.29
CA ASN A 37 0.10 0.87 7.90
C ASN A 37 -0.11 1.51 6.51
N VAL A 38 -0.85 0.83 5.64
CA VAL A 38 -1.13 1.28 4.27
C VAL A 38 -2.62 1.20 3.99
N ASP A 39 -3.21 2.33 3.62
CA ASP A 39 -4.56 2.35 3.05
C ASP A 39 -4.44 2.25 1.53
N MET A 40 -4.79 1.09 0.99
CA MET A 40 -4.83 0.82 -0.45
C MET A 40 -6.26 0.68 -0.98
N SER A 41 -7.24 1.33 -0.34
CA SER A 41 -8.63 1.42 -0.82
C SER A 41 -8.71 1.95 -2.26
N SER A 42 -7.74 2.76 -2.66
CA SER A 42 -7.50 3.16 -4.04
C SER A 42 -6.01 3.20 -4.31
N LYS A 43 -5.56 2.49 -5.36
CA LYS A 43 -4.16 2.52 -5.81
C LYS A 43 -3.69 3.92 -6.23
N LYS A 44 -4.62 4.78 -6.67
CA LYS A 44 -4.29 6.16 -7.05
C LYS A 44 -4.12 7.08 -5.84
N ASN A 45 -4.72 6.70 -4.70
CA ASN A 45 -4.75 7.49 -3.48
C ASN A 45 -4.25 6.63 -2.30
N THR A 46 -3.14 5.91 -2.50
CA THR A 46 -2.59 5.06 -1.45
C THR A 46 -1.89 5.92 -0.41
N THR A 47 -2.33 5.84 0.84
CA THR A 47 -1.69 6.54 1.97
C THR A 47 -0.90 5.54 2.81
N VAL A 48 0.15 6.04 3.45
CA VAL A 48 1.05 5.26 4.29
C VAL A 48 1.31 5.99 5.60
N SER A 49 1.44 5.25 6.68
CA SER A 49 1.90 5.78 7.97
C SER A 49 2.93 4.84 8.60
N TYR A 50 3.86 5.46 9.33
CA TYR A 50 4.93 4.83 10.08
C TYR A 50 4.77 5.21 11.55
N PRO A 51 3.86 4.56 12.31
CA PRO A 51 3.39 5.07 13.59
C PRO A 51 4.50 5.25 14.63
N THR A 52 5.45 4.32 14.65
CA THR A 52 6.60 4.35 15.58
C THR A 52 7.58 5.48 15.26
N LEU A 53 7.56 5.98 14.03
CA LEU A 53 8.44 7.05 13.54
C LEU A 53 7.72 8.40 13.49
N GLY A 54 6.41 8.46 13.75
CA GLY A 54 5.64 9.71 13.70
C GLY A 54 5.48 10.29 12.29
N CYS A 55 5.64 9.49 11.24
CA CYS A 55 5.63 9.95 9.85
C CYS A 55 4.42 9.40 9.07
N SER A 56 3.95 10.19 8.11
CA SER A 56 2.88 9.77 7.20
C SER A 56 3.06 10.39 5.82
N GLY A 57 2.42 9.78 4.82
CA GLY A 57 2.52 10.26 3.45
C GLY A 57 1.70 9.46 2.46
N LYS A 58 2.13 9.50 1.20
CA LYS A 58 1.47 8.86 0.06
C LYS A 58 2.42 8.00 -0.73
N TRP A 59 1.88 6.90 -1.25
CA TRP A 59 2.50 6.10 -2.29
C TRP A 59 1.86 6.46 -3.63
N VAL A 60 2.59 7.24 -4.42
CA VAL A 60 2.15 7.71 -5.73
C VAL A 60 2.37 6.61 -6.76
N LEU A 61 1.29 6.11 -7.36
CA LEU A 61 1.34 5.03 -8.35
C LEU A 61 2.16 5.44 -9.59
N LEU A 62 3.20 4.67 -9.89
CA LEU A 62 4.01 4.83 -11.09
C LEU A 62 3.63 3.84 -12.19
N ARG A 63 3.42 2.57 -11.80
CA ARG A 63 3.11 1.48 -12.73
C ARG A 63 2.42 0.34 -12.01
N GLU A 64 1.52 -0.32 -12.71
CA GLU A 64 0.91 -1.57 -12.28
C GLU A 64 1.18 -2.67 -13.32
N GLU A 65 1.61 -3.83 -12.84
CA GLU A 65 1.87 -5.06 -13.59
C GLU A 65 1.10 -6.21 -12.91
N PRO A 66 0.87 -7.36 -13.59
CA PRO A 66 -0.04 -8.41 -13.08
C PRO A 66 0.23 -8.91 -11.65
N LYS A 67 1.48 -8.87 -11.17
CA LYS A 67 1.85 -9.30 -9.81
C LYS A 67 2.60 -8.24 -9.01
N LYS A 68 2.83 -7.06 -9.60
CA LYS A 68 3.75 -6.05 -9.06
C LYS A 68 3.17 -4.66 -9.24
N ILE A 69 3.20 -3.86 -8.18
CA ILE A 69 2.81 -2.46 -8.24
C ILE A 69 4.04 -1.63 -7.83
N LEU A 70 4.33 -0.60 -8.61
CA LEU A 70 5.42 0.33 -8.36
C LEU A 70 4.87 1.68 -7.93
N PHE A 71 5.36 2.17 -6.80
CA PHE A 71 5.04 3.48 -6.25
C PHE A 71 6.31 4.31 -6.04
N LYS A 72 6.13 5.63 -5.96
CA LYS A 72 7.10 6.57 -5.39
C LYS A 72 6.54 7.10 -4.08
N GLU A 73 7.34 7.15 -3.02
CA GLU A 73 6.88 7.76 -1.77
C GLU A 73 6.95 9.29 -1.84
N VAL A 74 5.99 9.90 -1.16
CA VAL A 74 6.04 11.30 -0.75
C VAL A 74 5.62 11.36 0.71
N ILE A 75 6.56 11.69 1.60
CA ILE A 75 6.27 11.97 3.01
C ILE A 75 5.61 13.35 3.10
N GLU A 76 4.49 13.44 3.81
CA GLU A 76 3.71 14.67 3.98
C GLU A 76 3.76 15.18 5.43
N GLU A 77 3.96 14.28 6.40
CA GLU A 77 4.09 14.61 7.83
C GLU A 77 5.33 13.94 8.44
N GLY A 78 5.96 14.60 9.41
CA GLY A 78 7.20 14.12 10.06
C GLY A 78 8.47 14.36 9.24
N LEU A 79 8.52 15.41 8.42
CA LEU A 79 9.65 15.73 7.53
C LEU A 79 10.98 16.03 8.25
N ASP A 80 10.92 16.36 9.54
CA ASP A 80 12.07 16.54 10.42
C ASP A 80 12.66 15.19 10.92
N GLN A 81 11.88 14.10 10.80
CA GLN A 81 12.21 12.77 11.32
C GLN A 81 12.40 11.74 10.20
N CYS A 82 11.68 11.90 9.09
CA CYS A 82 11.69 10.97 7.97
C CYS A 82 12.20 11.63 6.69
N VAL A 83 13.12 10.93 6.04
CA VAL A 83 13.54 11.24 4.68
C VAL A 83 12.59 10.54 3.71
N PRO A 84 12.01 11.23 2.71
CA PRO A 84 11.16 10.59 1.71
C PRO A 84 11.88 9.43 1.05
N THR A 85 11.30 8.23 1.14
CA THR A 85 11.99 7.02 0.69
C THR A 85 11.67 6.67 -0.76
N GLY A 86 12.72 6.52 -1.56
CA GLY A 86 12.69 6.38 -3.02
C GLY A 86 11.47 5.68 -3.65
N PHE A 87 11.61 4.39 -3.97
CA PHE A 87 10.67 3.65 -4.81
C PHE A 87 10.22 2.37 -4.11
N ILE A 88 8.91 2.09 -4.14
CA ILE A 88 8.31 0.94 -3.47
C ILE A 88 7.81 -0.03 -4.52
N SER A 89 8.26 -1.27 -4.42
CA SER A 89 7.69 -2.38 -5.16
C SER A 89 6.83 -3.22 -4.23
N LEU A 90 5.53 -3.29 -4.50
CA LEU A 90 4.59 -4.14 -3.80
C LEU A 90 4.28 -5.38 -4.66
N VAL A 91 4.51 -6.57 -4.12
CA VAL A 91 4.32 -7.85 -4.81
C VAL A 91 3.32 -8.68 -4.03
N LYS A 92 2.27 -9.18 -4.69
CA LYS A 92 1.31 -10.07 -4.03
C LYS A 92 2.00 -11.39 -3.68
N ASP A 93 1.83 -11.88 -2.45
CA ASP A 93 2.41 -13.14 -2.04
C ASP A 93 1.71 -14.30 -2.78
N ASP A 94 2.50 -15.23 -3.34
CA ASP A 94 1.96 -16.36 -4.10
C ASP A 94 1.39 -17.46 -3.18
N VAL A 95 1.72 -17.45 -1.89
CA VAL A 95 1.29 -18.45 -0.89
C VAL A 95 0.10 -17.91 -0.09
N SER A 96 0.18 -16.65 0.37
CA SER A 96 -0.86 -16.01 1.16
C SER A 96 -1.65 -14.99 0.33
N PRO A 97 -2.96 -15.22 0.08
CA PRO A 97 -3.77 -14.31 -0.75
C PRO A 97 -4.03 -12.94 -0.10
N THR A 98 -3.79 -12.81 1.21
CA THR A 98 -3.99 -11.61 2.02
C THR A 98 -2.70 -10.84 2.28
N ALA A 99 -1.55 -11.38 1.87
CA ALA A 99 -0.25 -10.78 2.11
C ALA A 99 0.37 -10.17 0.86
N TYR A 100 1.14 -9.11 1.08
CA TYR A 100 2.03 -8.50 0.13
C TYR A 100 3.43 -8.44 0.70
N ARG A 101 4.43 -8.61 -0.15
CA ARG A 101 5.81 -8.27 0.16
C ARG A 101 6.11 -6.92 -0.44
N PHE A 102 6.77 -6.05 0.33
CA PHE A 102 7.26 -4.79 -0.19
C PHE A 102 8.79 -4.74 -0.16
N TYR A 103 9.33 -3.99 -1.12
CA TYR A 103 10.75 -3.77 -1.29
C TYR A 103 10.96 -2.27 -1.56
N ILE A 104 11.83 -1.63 -0.79
CA ILE A 104 12.12 -0.20 -0.90
C ILE A 104 13.52 -0.01 -1.48
N PHE A 105 13.59 0.80 -2.53
CA PHE A 105 14.80 1.13 -3.27
C PHE A 105 15.09 2.62 -3.14
N GLU A 106 16.37 2.99 -3.12
CA GLU A 106 16.77 4.40 -3.11
C GLU A 106 16.52 5.02 -4.49
N ASN A 107 16.93 4.32 -5.55
CA ASN A 107 16.70 4.70 -6.94
C ASN A 107 15.84 3.66 -7.67
N LYS A 108 15.13 4.11 -8.71
CA LYS A 108 14.18 3.28 -9.48
C LYS A 108 14.83 2.06 -10.12
N ASP A 109 16.08 2.19 -10.53
CA ASP A 109 16.82 1.18 -11.31
C ASP A 109 17.72 0.30 -10.42
N ASP A 110 17.67 0.50 -9.10
CA ASP A 110 18.43 -0.31 -8.16
C ASP A 110 17.95 -1.77 -8.18
N LYS A 111 18.91 -2.69 -8.11
CA LYS A 111 18.63 -4.13 -8.08
C LYS A 111 18.43 -4.65 -6.66
N THR A 112 18.97 -3.95 -5.68
CA THR A 112 18.98 -4.38 -4.28
C THR A 112 18.16 -3.39 -3.46
N PRO A 113 17.08 -3.84 -2.81
CA PRO A 113 16.34 -2.98 -1.90
C PRO A 113 17.11 -2.81 -0.60
N TYR A 114 17.13 -1.60 -0.06
CA TYR A 114 17.75 -1.31 1.24
C TYR A 114 16.82 -1.69 2.41
N ALA A 115 15.51 -1.75 2.15
CA ALA A 115 14.51 -2.23 3.10
C ALA A 115 13.51 -3.20 2.46
N ILE A 116 13.03 -4.15 3.25
CA ILE A 116 12.06 -5.16 2.84
C ILE A 116 11.01 -5.34 3.93
N GLY A 117 9.84 -5.87 3.58
CA GLY A 117 8.85 -6.20 4.60
C GLY A 117 7.62 -6.90 4.05
N VAL A 118 6.67 -7.12 4.95
CA VAL A 118 5.39 -7.78 4.67
C VAL A 118 4.26 -6.90 5.16
N LEU A 119 3.19 -6.86 4.37
CA LEU A 119 1.92 -6.20 4.65
C LEU A 119 0.81 -7.25 4.56
N GLU A 120 -0.08 -7.29 5.54
CA GLU A 120 -1.23 -8.20 5.57
C GLU A 120 -2.51 -7.41 5.72
N THR A 121 -3.58 -7.93 5.12
CA THR A 121 -4.93 -7.34 5.27
C THR A 121 -5.40 -7.53 6.71
N GLN A 122 -5.95 -6.47 7.31
CA GLN A 122 -6.61 -6.56 8.62
C GLN A 122 -7.93 -7.33 8.56
#